data_AF-A0A430F8I6-F1
#
_entry.id   AF-A0A430F8I6-F1
#
_cell.length_a   1.000
_cell.length_b   1.000
_cell.length_c   1.000
_cell.angle_alpha   90.00
_cell.angle_beta   90.00
_cell.angle_gamma   90.00
#
_symmetry.space_group_name_H-M   'P 1'
#
loop_
_entity.id
_entity.type
_entity.pdbx_description
1 polymer ?
#
loop_
_entity_poly.entity_id
_entity_poly.type
_entity_poly.pdbx_seq_one_letter_code
_entity_poly.pdbx_strand_id
1 'polypeptide(L)'
;MNDGGCACCPANIARLIASMDQYVYTEKDDGRTVLAHQFVSNEARFDSGLRVHEESGFPWNGCVTLEASMPEDTGLESVDLLVRVPEWSRDDWQVSIDGTKRKVAVVDGFFAVNVARGTRHRIELDFDYSVHVMRANSHVSADAGRVAFTAGPIVFCAEQADNPGNLWGYRMHLDDALQRAQLRFDDDLLGGVNTVSVPADREDEDSTHAPLYERMTGPRESTPTGLTLVPYYAWANREVGQMSVFQRV
;
A
#
# COMPACT_ATOMS: atom_id res chain seq x y z
N MET A 1 8.24 -3.08 -36.94
CA MET A 1 9.57 -2.68 -36.43
C MET A 1 9.42 -1.25 -35.95
N ASN A 2 9.43 -1.07 -34.63
CA ASN A 2 9.20 0.11 -33.77
C ASN A 2 8.49 -0.53 -32.55
N ASP A 3 8.98 -0.56 -31.31
CA ASP A 3 9.65 0.48 -30.54
C ASP A 3 10.55 -0.13 -29.45
N GLY A 4 11.87 -0.10 -29.66
CA GLY A 4 12.86 -0.46 -28.63
C GLY A 4 13.95 0.59 -28.45
N GLY A 5 13.83 1.75 -29.10
CA GLY A 5 14.91 2.75 -29.20
C GLY A 5 15.13 3.59 -27.95
N CYS A 6 14.19 3.59 -26.99
CA CYS A 6 14.29 4.36 -25.75
C CYS A 6 14.26 3.42 -24.54
N ALA A 7 15.44 2.93 -24.14
CA ALA A 7 15.61 2.00 -23.02
C ALA A 7 15.77 2.70 -21.66
N CYS A 8 15.13 3.86 -21.45
CA CYS A 8 15.24 4.59 -20.19
C CYS A 8 14.53 3.87 -19.02
N CYS A 9 13.42 3.18 -19.28
CA CYS A 9 12.63 2.52 -18.22
C CYS A 9 13.34 1.32 -17.58
N PRO A 10 13.85 0.32 -18.33
CA PRO A 10 14.35 -0.92 -17.73
C PRO A 10 15.54 -0.69 -16.77
N ALA A 11 16.52 0.11 -17.18
CA ALA A 11 17.67 0.41 -16.34
C ALA A 11 17.30 1.31 -15.15
N ASN A 12 16.31 2.21 -15.30
CA ASN A 12 15.92 3.14 -14.25
C ASN A 12 15.17 2.44 -13.10
N ILE A 13 14.27 1.50 -13.41
CA ILE A 13 13.62 0.71 -12.35
C ILE A 13 14.61 -0.28 -11.72
N ALA A 14 15.47 -0.92 -12.52
CA ALA A 14 16.47 -1.87 -12.02
C ALA A 14 17.44 -1.20 -11.03
N ARG A 15 17.96 -0.01 -11.34
CA ARG A 15 18.85 0.72 -10.41
C ARG A 15 18.14 1.11 -9.12
N LEU A 16 16.87 1.50 -9.18
CA LEU A 16 16.08 1.87 -8.00
C LEU A 16 15.89 0.67 -7.08
N ILE A 17 15.50 -0.48 -7.64
CA ILE A 17 15.36 -1.74 -6.89
C ILE A 17 16.71 -2.13 -6.27
N ALA A 18 17.79 -2.05 -7.06
CA ALA A 18 19.13 -2.41 -6.60
C ALA A 18 19.69 -1.46 -5.51
N SER A 19 19.17 -0.24 -5.42
CA SER A 19 19.56 0.76 -4.42
C SER A 19 18.49 1.02 -3.36
N MET A 20 17.48 0.15 -3.23
CA MET A 20 16.34 0.37 -2.32
C MET A 20 16.77 0.56 -0.87
N ASP A 21 17.87 -0.07 -0.46
CA ASP A 21 18.52 0.08 0.85
C ASP A 21 18.81 1.55 1.19
N GLN A 22 19.16 2.36 0.20
CA GLN A 22 19.50 3.78 0.37
C GLN A 22 18.26 4.67 0.59
N TYR A 23 17.06 4.11 0.46
CA TYR A 23 15.79 4.83 0.61
C TYR A 23 15.06 4.46 1.90
N VAL A 24 15.62 3.58 2.75
CA VAL A 24 14.94 3.13 3.98
C VAL A 24 15.06 4.16 5.11
N TYR A 25 16.25 4.72 5.26
CA TYR A 25 16.59 5.65 6.33
C TYR A 25 17.05 7.00 5.80
N THR A 26 16.99 8.03 6.64
CA THR A 26 17.63 9.33 6.37
C THR A 26 18.31 9.85 7.63
N GLU A 27 19.62 10.07 7.53
CA GLU A 27 20.40 10.70 8.59
C GLU A 27 20.35 12.22 8.47
N LYS A 28 20.25 12.91 9.60
CA LYS A 28 20.30 14.37 9.74
C LYS A 28 21.18 14.76 10.92
N ASP A 29 21.52 16.04 10.96
CA ASP A 29 22.18 16.68 12.11
C ASP A 29 23.45 15.93 12.54
N ASP A 30 24.30 15.59 11.56
CA ASP A 30 25.54 14.84 11.73
C ASP A 30 25.34 13.50 12.47
N GLY A 31 24.25 12.79 12.15
CA GLY A 31 23.93 11.46 12.70
C GLY A 31 23.22 11.49 14.05
N ARG A 32 22.89 12.67 14.58
CA ARG A 32 22.10 12.82 15.82
C ARG A 32 20.64 12.47 15.63
N THR A 33 20.17 12.46 14.39
CA THR A 33 18.78 12.14 14.05
C THR A 33 18.75 11.17 12.89
N VAL A 34 18.02 10.06 13.05
CA VAL A 34 17.83 9.05 12.02
C VAL A 34 16.33 8.86 11.80
N LEU A 35 15.88 9.04 10.58
CA LEU A 35 14.48 8.85 10.20
C LEU A 35 14.33 7.44 9.62
N ALA A 36 13.52 6.59 10.25
CA ALA A 36 13.05 5.32 9.71
C ALA A 36 11.72 5.56 8.97
N HIS A 37 11.74 5.53 7.64
CA HIS A 37 10.58 5.94 6.84
C HIS A 37 10.15 4.95 5.76
N GLN A 38 10.89 3.87 5.50
CA GLN A 38 10.34 2.73 4.76
C GLN A 38 10.32 1.49 5.64
N PHE A 39 9.26 0.68 5.50
CA PHE A 39 9.07 -0.50 6.33
C PHE A 39 9.51 -1.77 5.62
N VAL A 40 10.83 -1.96 5.51
CA VAL A 40 11.47 -3.05 4.79
C VAL A 40 12.39 -3.77 5.75
N SER A 41 12.17 -5.07 5.98
CA SER A 41 12.98 -5.86 6.90
C SER A 41 14.48 -5.75 6.57
N ASN A 42 15.29 -5.34 7.54
CA ASN A 42 16.71 -5.05 7.33
C ASN A 42 17.52 -5.06 8.64
N GLU A 43 18.85 -5.00 8.52
CA GLU A 43 19.75 -4.60 9.60
C GLU A 43 20.58 -3.39 9.12
N ALA A 44 20.50 -2.28 9.85
CA ALA A 44 21.20 -1.05 9.56
C ALA A 44 22.16 -0.66 10.70
N ARG A 45 23.30 -0.09 10.32
CA ARG A 45 24.32 0.44 11.24
C ARG A 45 24.73 1.81 10.76
N PHE A 46 24.79 2.76 11.68
CA PHE A 46 25.08 4.15 11.41
C PHE A 46 26.41 4.56 12.05
N ASP A 47 27.07 5.58 11.50
CA ASP A 47 28.35 6.08 12.00
C ASP A 47 28.23 6.66 13.43
N SER A 48 27.01 7.09 13.81
CA SER A 48 26.66 7.50 15.18
C SER A 48 26.79 6.36 16.21
N GLY A 49 26.85 5.11 15.75
CA GLY A 49 26.81 3.90 16.56
C GLY A 49 25.41 3.33 16.78
N LEU A 50 24.37 4.01 16.29
CA LEU A 50 23.02 3.46 16.24
C LEU A 50 23.01 2.18 15.40
N ARG A 51 22.30 1.17 15.89
CA ARG A 51 21.98 -0.07 15.18
C ARG A 51 20.47 -0.26 15.20
N VAL A 52 19.89 -0.53 14.05
CA VAL A 52 18.46 -0.81 13.90
C VAL A 52 18.31 -2.16 13.22
N HIS A 53 17.58 -3.07 13.84
CA HIS A 53 17.10 -4.29 13.20
C HIS A 53 15.60 -4.17 13.01
N GLU A 54 15.14 -4.34 11.79
CA GLU A 54 13.76 -4.18 11.40
C GLU A 54 13.19 -5.50 10.87
N GLU A 55 12.06 -5.91 11.43
CA GLU A 55 11.23 -6.98 10.91
C GLU A 55 9.86 -6.40 10.56
N SER A 56 9.49 -6.46 9.29
CA SER A 56 8.26 -5.86 8.76
C SER A 56 7.39 -6.91 8.08
N GLY A 57 6.09 -6.87 8.37
CA GLY A 57 5.06 -7.64 7.66
C GLY A 57 4.62 -7.01 6.34
N PHE A 58 5.21 -5.89 5.93
CA PHE A 58 4.85 -5.24 4.67
C PHE A 58 5.26 -6.07 3.43
N PRO A 59 4.52 -5.95 2.31
CA PRO A 59 3.27 -5.23 2.14
C PRO A 59 2.04 -6.14 2.38
N TRP A 60 2.10 -7.05 3.35
CA TRP A 60 1.04 -8.03 3.58
C TRP A 60 0.18 -7.70 4.80
N ASN A 61 0.77 -7.11 5.83
CA ASN A 61 0.10 -6.64 7.02
C ASN A 61 0.81 -5.41 7.64
N GLY A 62 0.20 -4.83 8.68
CA GLY A 62 0.66 -3.61 9.33
C GLY A 62 1.66 -3.81 10.47
N CYS A 63 2.07 -5.05 10.79
CA CYS A 63 2.96 -5.31 11.92
C CYS A 63 4.41 -4.98 11.55
N VAL A 64 5.07 -4.16 12.37
CA VAL A 64 6.50 -3.85 12.24
C VAL A 64 7.16 -3.92 13.62
N THR A 65 8.33 -4.54 13.71
CA THR A 65 9.19 -4.51 14.89
C THR A 65 10.51 -3.85 14.54
N LEU A 66 10.88 -2.83 15.32
CA LEU A 66 12.19 -2.19 15.27
C LEU A 66 12.92 -2.45 16.57
N GLU A 67 14.12 -3.01 16.49
CA GLU A 67 15.06 -3.10 17.61
C GLU A 67 16.17 -2.08 17.41
N ALA A 68 16.13 -1.01 18.18
CA ALA A 68 17.11 0.07 18.11
C ALA A 68 18.07 -0.03 19.30
N SER A 69 19.38 0.07 19.07
CA SER A 69 20.37 0.01 20.14
C SER A 69 21.60 0.86 19.85
N MET A 70 22.28 1.28 20.91
CA MET A 70 23.58 1.94 20.83
C MET A 70 24.56 1.29 21.83
N PRO A 71 25.75 0.85 21.38
CA PRO A 71 26.80 0.38 22.28
C PRO A 71 27.31 1.46 23.25
N GLU A 72 27.96 1.04 24.34
CA GLU A 72 28.56 1.95 25.34
C GLU A 72 29.79 2.71 24.83
N ASP A 73 30.48 2.19 23.82
CA ASP A 73 31.71 2.75 23.24
C ASP A 73 31.47 3.73 22.09
N THR A 74 30.24 4.25 21.97
CA THR A 74 29.83 5.19 20.91
C THR A 74 30.17 6.64 21.23
N GLY A 75 30.49 7.45 20.21
CA GLY A 75 30.90 8.85 20.40
C GLY A 75 29.76 9.81 20.78
N LEU A 76 28.52 9.49 20.44
CA LEU A 76 27.33 10.28 20.80
C LEU A 76 26.68 9.74 22.08
N GLU A 77 26.09 10.64 22.87
CA GLU A 77 25.36 10.26 24.10
C GLU A 77 24.00 9.64 23.78
N SER A 78 23.35 10.09 22.69
CA SER A 78 22.09 9.53 22.18
C SER A 78 21.86 9.90 20.72
N VAL A 79 20.96 9.18 20.08
CA VAL A 79 20.42 9.46 18.74
C VAL A 79 18.90 9.46 18.81
N ASP A 80 18.26 10.44 18.19
CA ASP A 80 16.81 10.45 18.03
C ASP A 80 16.41 9.63 16.80
N LEU A 81 15.78 8.49 17.04
CA LEU A 81 15.17 7.67 16.00
C LEU A 81 13.74 8.16 15.76
N LEU A 82 13.52 8.80 14.61
CA LEU A 82 12.21 9.27 14.17
C LEU A 82 11.57 8.20 13.30
N VAL A 83 10.48 7.60 13.76
CA VAL A 83 9.78 6.54 13.03
C VAL A 83 8.52 7.10 12.39
N ARG A 84 8.37 6.88 11.08
CA ARG A 84 7.23 7.40 10.31
C ARG A 84 5.94 6.74 10.78
N VAL A 85 4.86 7.50 10.84
CA VAL A 85 3.49 7.00 10.86
C VAL A 85 2.91 7.23 9.47
N PRO A 86 2.58 6.19 8.70
CA PRO A 86 1.97 6.37 7.39
C PRO A 86 0.68 7.18 7.46
N GLU A 87 0.48 8.08 6.49
CA GLU A 87 -0.73 8.91 6.43
C GLU A 87 -2.01 8.07 6.36
N TRP A 88 -1.97 6.95 5.62
CA TRP A 88 -3.09 6.01 5.54
C TRP A 88 -3.41 5.34 6.90
N SER A 89 -2.46 5.29 7.83
CA SER A 89 -2.66 4.73 9.17
C SER A 89 -2.82 5.79 10.25
N ARG A 90 -2.86 7.09 9.91
CA ARG A 90 -2.73 8.19 10.88
C ARG A 90 -3.80 8.16 11.98
N ASP A 91 -5.00 7.69 11.64
CA ASP A 91 -6.18 7.72 12.49
C ASP A 91 -6.31 6.43 13.33
N ASP A 92 -5.68 5.33 12.88
CA ASP A 92 -5.67 4.05 13.58
C ASP A 92 -4.30 3.36 13.43
N TRP A 93 -3.55 3.35 14.53
CA TRP A 93 -2.29 2.62 14.68
C TRP A 93 -1.94 2.50 16.16
N GLN A 94 -1.06 1.56 16.49
CA GLN A 94 -0.61 1.35 17.86
C GLN A 94 0.91 1.22 17.91
N VAL A 95 1.49 1.67 19.03
CA VAL A 95 2.91 1.46 19.34
C VAL A 95 3.09 0.91 20.75
N SER A 96 3.95 -0.09 20.87
CA SER A 96 4.50 -0.55 22.15
C SER A 96 6.01 -0.34 22.15
N ILE A 97 6.53 0.24 23.24
CA ILE A 97 7.96 0.42 23.44
C ILE A 97 8.34 -0.35 24.70
N ASP A 98 9.23 -1.31 24.55
CA ASP A 98 9.69 -2.23 25.61
C ASP A 98 8.50 -2.94 26.29
N GLY A 99 7.58 -3.48 25.47
CA GLY A 99 6.40 -4.22 25.91
C GLY A 99 5.27 -3.37 26.50
N THR A 100 5.41 -2.05 26.53
CA THR A 100 4.38 -1.15 27.07
C THR A 100 3.73 -0.34 25.95
N LYS A 101 2.40 -0.48 25.77
CA LYS A 101 1.62 0.37 24.85
C LYS A 101 1.75 1.83 25.23
N ARG A 102 2.07 2.71 24.27
CA ARG A 102 2.24 4.15 24.51
C ARG A 102 1.38 4.98 23.57
N LYS A 103 0.93 6.14 24.06
CA LYS A 103 0.50 7.24 23.20
C LYS A 103 1.68 8.17 23.02
N VAL A 104 2.09 8.38 21.79
CA VAL A 104 3.23 9.24 21.44
C VAL A 104 2.74 10.41 20.59
N ALA A 105 3.41 11.55 20.70
CA ALA A 105 3.12 12.68 19.82
C ALA A 105 3.70 12.39 18.44
N VAL A 106 2.89 12.62 17.40
CA VAL A 106 3.31 12.56 16.01
C VAL A 106 3.45 14.00 15.51
N VAL A 107 4.65 14.37 15.07
CA VAL A 107 4.97 15.69 14.51
C VAL A 107 5.42 15.47 13.08
N ASP A 108 4.76 16.12 12.13
CA ASP A 108 5.04 16.00 10.70
C ASP A 108 5.12 14.55 10.18
N GLY A 109 4.29 13.67 10.74
CA GLY A 109 4.21 12.27 10.35
C GLY A 109 5.25 11.36 11.02
N PHE A 110 5.98 11.82 12.05
CA PHE A 110 6.95 11.01 12.78
C PHE A 110 6.74 11.07 14.30
N PHE A 111 7.01 9.97 14.99
CA PHE A 111 7.23 9.98 16.44
C PHE A 111 8.70 9.69 16.74
N ALA A 112 9.22 10.22 17.85
CA ALA A 112 10.62 10.08 18.22
C ALA A 112 10.83 9.06 19.34
N VAL A 113 11.90 8.28 19.23
CA VAL A 113 12.47 7.44 20.28
C VAL A 113 13.93 7.84 20.47
N ASN A 114 14.25 8.39 21.63
CA ASN A 114 15.64 8.69 21.97
C ASN A 114 16.35 7.39 22.37
N VAL A 115 17.35 7.01 21.59
CA VAL A 115 18.19 5.83 21.86
C VAL A 115 19.47 6.33 22.49
N ALA A 116 19.63 6.11 23.80
CA ALA A 116 20.81 6.53 24.52
C ALA A 116 21.94 5.50 24.39
N ARG A 117 23.18 5.97 24.56
CA ARG A 117 24.36 5.12 24.67
C ARG A 117 24.12 4.02 25.72
N GLY A 118 24.46 2.78 25.36
CA GLY A 118 24.30 1.62 26.23
C GLY A 118 22.86 1.10 26.37
N THR A 119 21.89 1.69 25.65
CA THR A 119 20.48 1.23 25.70
C THR A 119 20.08 0.46 24.45
N ARG A 120 18.99 -0.30 24.61
CA ARG A 120 18.26 -0.99 23.54
C ARG A 120 16.77 -0.79 23.78
N HIS A 121 16.05 -0.53 22.71
CA HIS A 121 14.60 -0.44 22.69
C HIS A 121 14.02 -1.43 21.69
N ARG A 122 12.94 -2.10 22.07
CA ARG A 122 12.08 -2.85 21.16
C ARG A 122 10.80 -2.06 20.93
N ILE A 123 10.59 -1.62 19.69
CA ILE A 123 9.48 -0.80 19.25
C ILE A 123 8.60 -1.68 18.34
N GLU A 124 7.39 -1.96 18.79
CA GLU A 124 6.41 -2.74 18.03
C GLU A 124 5.30 -1.82 17.55
N LEU A 125 4.99 -1.91 16.26
CA LEU A 125 4.01 -1.10 15.57
C LEU A 125 2.96 -2.00 14.95
N ASP A 126 1.71 -1.55 15.02
CA ASP A 126 0.57 -2.16 14.36
C ASP A 126 -0.15 -1.04 13.60
N PHE A 127 0.02 -1.02 12.28
CA PHE A 127 -0.60 -0.06 11.38
C PHE A 127 -1.93 -0.59 10.82
N ASP A 128 -2.88 0.32 10.57
CA ASP A 128 -4.17 -0.01 9.94
C ASP A 128 -3.99 -0.54 8.51
N TYR A 129 -4.13 -1.85 8.38
CA TYR A 129 -4.09 -2.56 7.09
C TYR A 129 -5.46 -2.92 6.54
N SER A 130 -6.53 -2.28 7.05
CA SER A 130 -7.87 -2.44 6.49
C SER A 130 -7.96 -1.89 5.06
N VAL A 131 -9.01 -2.29 4.34
CA VAL A 131 -9.25 -1.78 2.99
C VAL A 131 -9.80 -0.36 3.09
N HIS A 132 -9.08 0.60 2.53
CA HIS A 132 -9.56 1.97 2.37
C HIS A 132 -10.17 2.17 0.99
N VAL A 133 -11.33 2.83 0.96
CA VAL A 133 -12.02 3.23 -0.27
C VAL A 133 -11.70 4.70 -0.54
N MET A 134 -10.90 4.94 -1.58
CA MET A 134 -10.32 6.24 -1.89
C MET A 134 -11.07 6.89 -3.03
N ARG A 135 -11.49 8.16 -2.85
CA ARG A 135 -12.01 9.00 -3.94
C ARG A 135 -11.00 10.07 -4.33
N ALA A 136 -11.05 10.48 -5.59
CA ALA A 136 -10.30 11.64 -6.04
C ALA A 136 -10.91 12.97 -5.53
N ASN A 137 -10.13 14.04 -5.68
CA ASN A 137 -10.63 15.40 -5.52
C ASN A 137 -11.70 15.70 -6.59
N SER A 138 -12.70 16.54 -6.29
CA SER A 138 -13.80 16.87 -7.21
C SER A 138 -13.37 17.56 -8.50
N HIS A 139 -12.14 18.10 -8.55
CA HIS A 139 -11.57 18.67 -9.77
C HIS A 139 -11.00 17.62 -10.74
N VAL A 140 -10.93 16.34 -10.34
CA VAL A 140 -10.49 15.24 -11.21
C VAL A 140 -11.69 14.61 -11.90
N SER A 141 -12.04 15.13 -13.08
CA SER A 141 -13.25 14.72 -13.80
C SER A 141 -13.25 13.25 -14.25
N ALA A 142 -12.07 12.67 -14.49
CA ALA A 142 -11.92 11.28 -14.94
C ALA A 142 -12.38 10.26 -13.88
N ASP A 143 -12.32 10.62 -12.60
CA ASP A 143 -12.59 9.75 -11.46
C ASP A 143 -13.93 10.08 -10.78
N ALA A 144 -14.72 10.98 -11.37
CA ALA A 144 -16.04 11.31 -10.86
C ALA A 144 -16.96 10.07 -10.87
N GLY A 145 -17.60 9.79 -9.73
CA GLY A 145 -18.42 8.59 -9.55
C GLY A 145 -17.60 7.29 -9.49
N ARG A 146 -16.31 7.38 -9.17
CA ARG A 146 -15.42 6.23 -9.03
C ARG A 146 -14.61 6.26 -7.74
N VAL A 147 -14.15 5.09 -7.33
CA VAL A 147 -13.28 4.90 -6.17
C VAL A 147 -12.13 3.95 -6.51
N ALA A 148 -11.01 4.08 -5.82
CA ALA A 148 -9.91 3.13 -5.82
C ALA A 148 -9.85 2.43 -4.45
N PHE A 149 -9.30 1.22 -4.43
CA PHE A 149 -9.09 0.48 -3.18
C PHE A 149 -7.62 0.45 -2.84
N THR A 150 -7.32 0.71 -1.56
CA THR A 150 -5.97 0.59 -1.03
C THR A 150 -5.96 -0.25 0.25
N ALA A 151 -4.87 -0.94 0.53
CA ALA A 151 -4.60 -1.51 1.84
C ALA A 151 -3.12 -1.30 2.14
N GLY A 152 -2.82 -0.62 3.25
CA GLY A 152 -1.49 -0.09 3.50
C GLY A 152 -0.98 0.79 2.33
N PRO A 153 0.26 0.59 1.85
CA PRO A 153 0.81 1.36 0.72
C PRO A 153 0.35 0.85 -0.67
N ILE A 154 -0.47 -0.20 -0.76
CA ILE A 154 -0.78 -0.86 -2.03
C ILE A 154 -2.10 -0.36 -2.60
N VAL A 155 -2.06 0.06 -3.87
CA VAL A 155 -3.24 0.32 -4.70
C VAL A 155 -3.64 -0.96 -5.42
N PHE A 156 -4.94 -1.26 -5.43
CA PHE A 156 -5.51 -2.44 -6.09
C PHE A 156 -6.15 -2.10 -7.43
N CYS A 157 -6.27 -3.10 -8.30
CA CYS A 157 -6.91 -2.99 -9.61
C CYS A 157 -7.70 -4.26 -9.96
N ALA A 158 -8.74 -4.11 -10.78
CA ALA A 158 -9.47 -5.23 -11.36
C ALA A 158 -8.76 -5.67 -12.65
N GLU A 159 -8.54 -6.97 -12.82
CA GLU A 159 -8.12 -7.57 -14.09
C GLU A 159 -9.24 -8.42 -14.68
N GLN A 160 -9.36 -8.45 -16.01
CA GLN A 160 -10.35 -9.29 -16.70
C GLN A 160 -10.15 -10.79 -16.43
N ALA A 161 -8.92 -11.21 -16.14
CA ALA A 161 -8.59 -12.58 -15.76
C ALA A 161 -9.38 -13.08 -14.52
N ASP A 162 -9.72 -12.17 -13.60
CA ASP A 162 -10.49 -12.49 -12.39
C ASP A 162 -11.97 -12.11 -12.50
N ASN A 163 -12.32 -11.28 -13.48
CA ASN A 163 -13.60 -10.61 -13.59
C ASN A 163 -14.16 -10.75 -15.02
N PRO A 164 -14.92 -11.83 -15.30
CA PRO A 164 -15.37 -12.15 -16.66
C PRO A 164 -16.23 -11.06 -17.30
N GLY A 165 -16.05 -10.85 -18.60
CA GLY A 165 -16.73 -9.82 -19.38
C GLY A 165 -15.98 -8.50 -19.38
N ASN A 166 -16.68 -7.41 -19.65
CA ASN A 166 -16.08 -6.08 -19.70
C ASN A 166 -16.03 -5.41 -18.32
N LEU A 167 -14.85 -4.95 -17.89
CA LEU A 167 -14.66 -4.33 -16.56
C LEU A 167 -15.49 -3.05 -16.38
N TRP A 168 -15.76 -2.29 -17.44
CA TRP A 168 -16.61 -1.09 -17.34
C TRP A 168 -18.08 -1.40 -17.05
N GLY A 169 -18.51 -2.65 -17.24
CA GLY A 169 -19.84 -3.13 -16.89
C GLY A 169 -20.01 -3.40 -15.38
N TYR A 170 -18.92 -3.44 -14.61
CA TYR A 170 -18.97 -3.60 -13.17
C TYR A 170 -19.26 -2.27 -12.47
N ARG A 171 -20.13 -2.32 -11.47
CA ARG A 171 -20.45 -1.22 -10.56
C ARG A 171 -20.70 -1.77 -9.16
N MET A 172 -20.24 -1.09 -8.12
CA MET A 172 -20.52 -1.47 -6.74
C MET A 172 -21.51 -0.51 -6.10
N HIS A 173 -22.19 -0.96 -5.06
CA HIS A 173 -22.82 -0.05 -4.12
C HIS A 173 -21.77 0.51 -3.16
N LEU A 174 -21.82 1.83 -2.88
CA LEU A 174 -20.83 2.49 -2.03
C LEU A 174 -20.80 1.89 -0.61
N ASP A 175 -21.96 1.56 -0.04
CA ASP A 175 -22.02 0.95 1.29
C ASP A 175 -21.36 -0.44 1.32
N ASP A 176 -21.55 -1.24 0.28
CA ASP A 176 -20.87 -2.54 0.14
C ASP A 176 -19.35 -2.36 0.01
N ALA A 177 -18.90 -1.37 -0.78
CA ALA A 177 -17.48 -1.05 -0.92
C ALA A 177 -16.85 -0.66 0.42
N LEU A 178 -17.55 0.14 1.24
CA LEU A 178 -17.05 0.62 2.53
C LEU A 178 -17.09 -0.43 3.64
N GLN A 179 -18.10 -1.32 3.63
CA GLN A 179 -18.38 -2.20 4.78
C GLN A 179 -18.08 -3.66 4.50
N ARG A 180 -17.98 -4.07 3.23
CA ARG A 180 -17.91 -5.47 2.82
C ARG A 180 -16.74 -5.78 1.90
N ALA A 181 -15.84 -4.82 1.66
CA ALA A 181 -14.56 -5.12 1.04
C ALA A 181 -13.72 -6.01 1.97
N GLN A 182 -13.21 -7.11 1.44
CA GLN A 182 -12.47 -8.11 2.21
C GLN A 182 -11.05 -8.25 1.67
N LEU A 183 -10.07 -8.06 2.54
CA LEU A 183 -8.67 -8.33 2.24
C LEU A 183 -8.35 -9.80 2.56
N ARG A 184 -7.69 -10.50 1.65
CA ARG A 184 -7.24 -11.88 1.86
C ARG A 184 -5.88 -12.11 1.22
N PHE A 185 -4.96 -12.69 1.99
CA PHE A 185 -3.70 -13.20 1.44
C PHE A 185 -3.92 -14.52 0.69
N ASP A 186 -3.36 -14.60 -0.52
CA ASP A 186 -3.35 -15.77 -1.39
C ASP A 186 -1.90 -16.08 -1.74
N ASP A 187 -1.38 -17.20 -1.23
CA ASP A 187 0.01 -17.64 -1.37
C ASP A 187 0.32 -18.23 -2.76
N ASP A 188 -0.69 -18.77 -3.43
CA ASP A 188 -0.56 -19.41 -4.74
C ASP A 188 -0.73 -18.40 -5.90
N LEU A 189 -1.28 -17.22 -5.64
CA LEU A 189 -1.49 -16.18 -6.64
C LEU A 189 -0.33 -15.19 -6.72
N LEU A 190 0.20 -14.96 -7.93
CA LEU A 190 1.14 -13.88 -8.25
C LEU A 190 2.39 -13.81 -7.32
N GLY A 191 2.84 -14.96 -6.82
CA GLY A 191 3.99 -15.06 -5.92
C GLY A 191 3.68 -14.74 -4.44
N GLY A 192 2.41 -14.80 -4.05
CA GLY A 192 1.93 -14.49 -2.72
C GLY A 192 1.49 -13.05 -2.61
N VAL A 193 0.19 -12.78 -2.74
CA VAL A 193 -0.35 -11.41 -2.69
C VAL A 193 -1.60 -11.30 -1.84
N ASN A 194 -1.84 -10.11 -1.30
CA ASN A 194 -3.19 -9.75 -0.85
C ASN A 194 -4.10 -9.51 -2.06
N THR A 195 -5.36 -9.92 -1.94
CA THR A 195 -6.46 -9.63 -2.87
C THR A 195 -7.56 -8.89 -2.12
N VAL A 196 -8.33 -8.06 -2.83
CA VAL A 196 -9.54 -7.44 -2.30
C VAL A 196 -10.75 -7.98 -3.05
N SER A 197 -11.74 -8.51 -2.35
CA SER A 197 -13.03 -8.89 -2.92
C SER A 197 -14.14 -7.97 -2.42
N VAL A 198 -15.01 -7.52 -3.32
CA VAL A 198 -16.11 -6.61 -3.01
C VAL A 198 -17.37 -7.05 -3.74
N PRO A 199 -18.56 -7.06 -3.09
CA PRO A 199 -19.82 -7.23 -3.79
C PRO A 199 -20.02 -6.16 -4.87
N ALA A 200 -20.49 -6.58 -6.04
CA ALA A 200 -20.74 -5.70 -7.18
C ALA A 200 -21.95 -6.19 -7.98
N ASP A 201 -22.44 -5.35 -8.87
CA ASP A 201 -23.32 -5.73 -9.96
C ASP A 201 -22.56 -5.64 -11.27
N ARG A 202 -22.82 -6.58 -12.17
CA ARG A 202 -22.35 -6.50 -13.55
C ARG A 202 -23.54 -6.25 -14.46
N GLU A 203 -23.52 -5.11 -15.16
CA GLU A 203 -24.49 -4.79 -16.19
C GLU A 203 -24.48 -5.87 -17.29
N ASP A 204 -25.66 -6.29 -17.72
CA ASP A 204 -25.79 -7.29 -18.77
C ASP A 204 -25.33 -6.72 -20.12
N GLU A 205 -24.57 -7.53 -20.85
CA GLU A 205 -24.05 -7.15 -22.16
C GLU A 205 -25.16 -7.18 -23.21
N ASP A 206 -25.21 -6.13 -24.03
CA ASP A 206 -26.10 -6.08 -25.17
C ASP A 206 -25.73 -7.18 -26.18
N SER A 207 -26.74 -7.72 -26.87
CA SER A 207 -26.47 -8.68 -27.95
C SER A 207 -25.60 -8.04 -29.04
N THR A 208 -24.82 -8.84 -29.77
CA THR A 208 -23.97 -8.36 -30.88
C THR A 208 -24.74 -7.70 -32.03
N HIS A 209 -26.07 -7.85 -32.06
CA HIS A 209 -26.95 -7.25 -33.07
C HIS A 209 -27.76 -6.06 -32.52
N ALA A 210 -27.52 -5.65 -31.26
CA ALA A 210 -28.17 -4.50 -30.67
C ALA A 210 -27.78 -3.20 -31.40
N PRO A 211 -28.69 -2.22 -31.50
CA PRO A 211 -28.36 -0.90 -32.04
C PRO A 211 -27.31 -0.20 -31.16
N LEU A 212 -26.50 0.66 -31.79
CA LEU A 212 -25.44 1.40 -31.09
C LEU A 212 -25.98 2.35 -30.01
N TYR A 213 -27.22 2.82 -30.16
CA TYR A 213 -27.89 3.70 -29.20
C TYR A 213 -29.33 3.25 -29.00
N GLU A 214 -29.74 3.16 -27.74
CA GLU A 214 -31.12 2.90 -27.35
C GLU A 214 -31.63 3.99 -26.40
N ARG A 215 -32.93 4.24 -26.44
CA ARG A 215 -33.58 5.15 -25.50
C ARG A 215 -33.67 4.47 -24.14
N MET A 216 -32.97 5.00 -23.14
CA MET A 216 -33.13 4.55 -21.75
C MET A 216 -34.54 4.87 -21.24
N THR A 217 -35.24 3.83 -20.79
CA THR A 217 -36.56 3.91 -20.14
C THR A 217 -36.52 3.53 -18.66
N GLY A 218 -35.37 3.06 -18.17
CA GLY A 218 -35.14 2.62 -16.80
C GLY A 218 -33.65 2.30 -16.56
N PRO A 219 -33.30 1.76 -15.38
CA PRO A 219 -31.96 1.24 -15.12
C PRO A 219 -31.64 0.06 -16.07
N ARG A 220 -30.36 -0.15 -16.36
CA ARG A 220 -29.91 -1.36 -17.09
C ARG A 220 -30.11 -2.59 -16.20
N GLU A 221 -30.44 -3.71 -16.82
CA GLU A 221 -30.43 -5.00 -16.13
C GLU A 221 -28.99 -5.34 -15.72
N SER A 222 -28.86 -5.93 -14.52
CA SER A 222 -27.59 -6.30 -13.95
C SER A 222 -27.72 -7.55 -13.10
N THR A 223 -26.64 -8.32 -13.07
CA THR A 223 -26.54 -9.54 -12.27
C THR A 223 -25.62 -9.31 -11.06
N PRO A 224 -26.09 -9.59 -9.83
CA PRO A 224 -25.24 -9.54 -8.64
C PRO A 224 -24.05 -10.49 -8.76
N THR A 225 -22.87 -10.00 -8.40
CA THR A 225 -21.59 -10.70 -8.52
C THR A 225 -20.56 -10.21 -7.48
N GLY A 226 -19.32 -10.66 -7.60
CA GLY A 226 -18.16 -10.12 -6.89
C GLY A 226 -17.18 -9.47 -7.86
N LEU A 227 -16.51 -8.42 -7.40
CA LEU A 227 -15.36 -7.82 -8.05
C LEU A 227 -14.11 -8.22 -7.26
N THR A 228 -13.17 -8.88 -7.93
CA THR A 228 -11.88 -9.28 -7.35
C THR A 228 -10.80 -8.32 -7.85
N LEU A 229 -10.00 -7.82 -6.92
CA LEU A 229 -8.94 -6.87 -7.19
C LEU A 229 -7.60 -7.45 -6.71
N VAL A 230 -6.55 -7.23 -7.50
CA VAL A 230 -5.16 -7.61 -7.20
C VAL A 230 -4.27 -6.37 -7.10
N PRO A 231 -3.07 -6.45 -6.49
CA PRO A 231 -2.16 -5.32 -6.41
C PRO A 231 -1.81 -4.77 -7.80
N TYR A 232 -1.87 -3.45 -7.96
CA TYR A 232 -1.62 -2.79 -9.26
C TYR A 232 -0.24 -3.14 -9.84
N TYR A 233 0.78 -3.31 -9.00
CA TYR A 233 2.13 -3.68 -9.47
C TYR A 233 2.19 -5.08 -10.10
N ALA A 234 1.22 -5.95 -9.82
CA ALA A 234 1.21 -7.35 -10.23
C ALA A 234 0.35 -7.63 -11.48
N TRP A 235 -0.39 -6.63 -11.98
CA TRP A 235 -1.17 -6.73 -13.22
C TRP A 235 -0.31 -7.19 -14.40
N ALA A 236 -0.92 -7.90 -15.36
CA ALA A 236 -0.37 -8.28 -16.66
C ALA A 236 0.70 -9.37 -16.59
N ASN A 237 0.74 -10.11 -15.48
CA ASN A 237 1.55 -11.32 -15.33
C ASN A 237 0.73 -12.62 -15.55
N ARG A 238 -0.50 -12.49 -16.04
CA ARG A 238 -1.47 -13.58 -16.28
C ARG A 238 -2.08 -13.46 -17.69
N GLU A 239 -3.29 -13.97 -17.90
CA GLU A 239 -3.98 -13.84 -19.20
C GLU A 239 -4.14 -12.37 -19.61
N VAL A 240 -3.91 -12.09 -20.90
CA VAL A 240 -4.04 -10.74 -21.46
C VAL A 240 -5.50 -10.31 -21.40
N GLY A 241 -5.76 -9.14 -20.82
CA GLY A 241 -7.11 -8.59 -20.72
C GLY A 241 -7.15 -7.16 -20.22
N GLN A 242 -8.37 -6.67 -20.00
CA GLN A 242 -8.62 -5.33 -19.47
C GLN A 242 -8.10 -5.16 -18.03
N MET A 243 -7.80 -3.91 -17.65
CA MET A 243 -7.51 -3.52 -16.27
C MET A 243 -8.15 -2.17 -15.94
N SER A 244 -8.71 -2.03 -14.73
CA SER A 244 -9.11 -0.74 -14.17
C SER A 244 -8.66 -0.60 -12.71
N VAL A 245 -8.12 0.57 -12.36
CA VAL A 245 -7.85 0.94 -10.95
C VAL A 245 -9.12 1.50 -10.31
N PHE A 246 -9.71 2.51 -10.96
CA PHE A 246 -10.91 3.19 -10.48
C PHE A 246 -12.18 2.45 -10.89
N GLN A 247 -12.96 2.06 -9.89
CA GLN A 247 -14.21 1.30 -10.03
C GLN A 247 -15.42 2.21 -9.86
N ARG A 248 -16.49 1.94 -10.60
CA ARG A 248 -17.74 2.73 -10.53
C ARG A 248 -18.47 2.43 -9.21
N VAL A 249 -18.99 3.48 -8.57
CA VAL A 249 -19.92 3.43 -7.44
C VAL A 249 -21.20 4.19 -7.75
#